data_AF-A0A1G1BUD9-F1
#
_entry.id   AF-A0A1G1BUD9-F1
#
_cell.length_a   1.000
_cell.length_b   1.000
_cell.length_c   1.000
_cell.angle_alpha   90.00
_cell.angle_beta   90.00
_cell.angle_gamma   90.00
#
_symmetry.space_group_name_H-M   'P 1'
#
loop_
_entity.id
_entity.type
_entity.pdbx_description
1 polymer ?
#
loop_
_entity_poly.entity_id
_entity_poly.type
_entity_poly.pdbx_seq_one_letter_code
_entity_poly.pdbx_strand_id
1 'polypeptide(L)'
;MEEQDDPLHVWYASTMFLTAMDMGFPAFSVSRTRAGIRVHVPGRGSGGLGEFVQCSTFRDCSGNGTKPVPVARVWSRLLEMADMADAGANAGTIRIKQRGRYPYTEWTIAVTRKAPHRLDFRLTLDRVDTSISKPAGGERLWRAIASRRALRTSR
;
A
#
# COMPACT_ATOMS: atom_id res chain seq x y z
N MET A 1 27.08 -10.72 5.60
CA MET A 1 26.69 -9.31 5.51
C MET A 1 25.28 -9.26 6.08
N GLU A 2 25.12 -8.88 7.34
CA GLU A 2 23.80 -8.78 7.95
C GLU A 2 23.04 -7.65 7.23
N GLU A 3 21.97 -8.02 6.54
CA GLU A 3 21.06 -7.09 5.93
C GLU A 3 20.41 -6.30 7.08
N GLN A 4 20.76 -5.03 7.20
CA GLN A 4 20.27 -4.20 8.29
C GLN A 4 18.76 -4.03 8.08
N ASP A 5 17.94 -4.64 8.93
CA ASP A 5 16.49 -4.58 8.83
C ASP A 5 16.03 -3.14 8.60
N ASP A 6 15.19 -2.95 7.58
CA ASP A 6 14.63 -1.64 7.26
C ASP A 6 14.04 -0.99 8.54
N PRO A 7 14.24 0.33 8.74
CA PRO A 7 13.63 1.01 9.87
C PRO A 7 12.12 0.77 9.91
N LEU A 8 11.55 0.48 11.09
CA LEU A 8 10.14 0.06 11.22
C LEU A 8 9.15 0.97 10.47
N HIS A 9 9.38 2.28 10.45
CA HIS A 9 8.49 3.21 9.75
C HIS A 9 8.51 3.05 8.23
N VAL A 10 9.65 2.67 7.65
CA VAL A 10 9.79 2.28 6.23
C VAL A 10 9.03 0.99 5.98
N TRP A 11 9.18 0.01 6.87
CA TRP A 11 8.45 -1.26 6.78
C TRP A 11 6.92 -1.07 6.81
N TYR A 12 6.39 -0.26 7.76
CA TYR A 12 4.95 0.01 7.85
C TYR A 12 4.41 0.71 6.59
N ALA A 13 5.10 1.77 6.12
CA ALA A 13 4.66 2.51 4.94
C ALA A 13 4.66 1.62 3.69
N SER A 14 5.73 0.86 3.48
CA SER A 14 5.87 -0.05 2.34
C SER A 14 4.84 -1.17 2.39
N THR A 15 4.68 -1.82 3.56
CA THR A 15 3.72 -2.90 3.75
C THR A 15 2.28 -2.42 3.54
N MET A 16 1.94 -1.20 3.96
CA MET A 16 0.60 -0.64 3.71
C MET A 16 0.27 -0.57 2.21
N PHE A 17 1.20 -0.10 1.37
CA PHE A 17 0.98 -0.07 -0.07
C PHE A 17 0.93 -1.46 -0.67
N LEU A 18 1.83 -2.35 -0.26
CA LEU A 18 1.81 -3.75 -0.69
C LEU A 18 0.49 -4.44 -0.33
N THR A 19 -0.02 -4.24 0.89
CA THR A 19 -1.35 -4.69 1.32
C THR A 19 -2.44 -4.17 0.40
N ALA A 20 -2.46 -2.86 0.14
CA ALA A 20 -3.51 -2.25 -0.67
C ALA A 20 -3.50 -2.82 -2.11
N MET A 21 -2.32 -3.05 -2.68
CA MET A 21 -2.15 -3.68 -3.99
C MET A 21 -2.60 -5.14 -3.99
N ASP A 22 -2.11 -5.95 -3.03
CA ASP A 22 -2.42 -7.39 -2.93
C ASP A 22 -3.91 -7.64 -2.64
N MET A 23 -4.54 -6.76 -1.84
CA MET A 23 -5.98 -6.80 -1.54
C MET A 23 -6.86 -6.17 -2.63
N GLY A 24 -6.25 -5.53 -3.63
CA GLY A 24 -6.98 -4.90 -4.72
C GLY A 24 -7.80 -3.68 -4.30
N PHE A 25 -7.34 -2.90 -3.31
CA PHE A 25 -7.98 -1.66 -2.88
C PHE A 25 -7.56 -0.50 -3.79
N PRO A 26 -8.44 -0.03 -4.70
CA PRO A 26 -8.07 1.01 -5.66
C PRO A 26 -7.96 2.39 -5.02
N ALA A 27 -8.52 2.57 -3.82
CA ALA A 27 -8.44 3.81 -3.06
C ALA A 27 -8.52 3.53 -1.56
N PHE A 28 -7.83 4.34 -0.77
CA PHE A 28 -7.93 4.36 0.68
C PHE A 28 -7.46 5.71 1.24
N SER A 29 -7.84 6.03 2.47
CA SER A 29 -7.40 7.22 3.18
C SER A 29 -6.58 6.84 4.40
N VAL A 30 -5.61 7.67 4.74
CA VAL A 30 -4.83 7.57 5.96
C VAL A 30 -5.02 8.84 6.77
N SER A 31 -5.29 8.68 8.06
CA SER A 31 -5.40 9.80 8.99
C SER A 31 -4.48 9.63 10.18
N ARG A 32 -3.82 10.72 10.58
CA ARG A 32 -3.01 10.80 11.80
C ARG A 32 -3.89 11.29 12.95
N THR A 33 -3.97 10.50 14.01
CA THR A 33 -4.70 10.82 15.25
C THR A 33 -3.75 10.77 16.44
N ARG A 34 -4.21 11.20 17.62
CA ARG A 34 -3.44 11.04 18.87
C ARG A 34 -3.18 9.58 19.22
N ALA A 35 -4.09 8.68 18.85
CA ALA A 35 -4.01 7.25 19.14
C ALA A 35 -3.15 6.48 18.12
N GLY A 36 -2.77 7.08 17.00
CA GLY A 36 -2.04 6.38 15.95
C GLY A 36 -2.41 6.82 14.53
N ILE A 37 -1.96 6.01 13.57
CA ILE A 37 -2.39 6.10 12.17
C ILE A 37 -3.61 5.20 11.97
N ARG A 38 -4.67 5.75 11.39
CA ARG A 38 -5.84 4.98 10.95
C ARG A 38 -5.91 4.92 9.43
N VAL A 39 -6.21 3.74 8.92
CA VAL A 39 -6.45 3.47 7.51
C VAL A 39 -7.95 3.29 7.30
N HIS A 40 -8.51 3.99 6.32
CA HIS A 40 -9.90 3.88 5.92
C HIS A 40 -9.98 3.37 4.49
N VAL A 41 -10.70 2.27 4.30
CA VAL A 41 -10.96 1.70 2.97
C VAL A 41 -12.46 1.82 2.68
N PRO A 42 -12.85 2.45 1.57
CA PRO A 42 -14.24 2.53 1.15
C PRO A 42 -14.90 1.15 1.11
N GLY A 43 -16.08 1.01 1.73
CA GLY A 43 -16.83 -0.24 1.78
C GLY A 43 -16.33 -1.31 2.77
N ARG A 44 -15.16 -1.12 3.40
CA ARG A 44 -14.61 -2.04 4.43
C ARG A 44 -14.56 -1.45 5.83
N GLY A 45 -14.53 -0.12 5.95
CA GLY A 45 -14.50 0.59 7.22
C GLY A 45 -13.13 1.18 7.55
N SER A 46 -12.86 1.42 8.83
CA SER A 46 -11.60 2.00 9.30
C SER A 46 -10.96 1.13 10.37
N GLY A 47 -9.64 0.99 10.32
CA GLY A 47 -8.86 0.25 11.32
C GLY A 47 -7.52 0.93 11.61
N GLY A 48 -6.81 0.43 12.61
CA GLY A 48 -5.44 0.87 12.89
C GLY A 48 -4.49 0.45 11.77
N LEU A 49 -3.41 1.22 11.55
CA LEU A 49 -2.38 0.84 10.58
C LEU A 49 -1.82 -0.57 10.86
N GLY A 50 -1.65 -0.92 12.14
CA GLY A 50 -1.19 -2.23 12.56
C GLY A 50 -2.09 -3.39 12.11
N GLU A 51 -3.39 -3.26 12.36
CA GLU A 51 -4.41 -4.23 11.92
C GLU A 51 -4.43 -4.35 10.39
N PHE A 52 -4.24 -3.22 9.70
CA PHE A 52 -4.22 -3.17 8.25
C PHE A 52 -3.00 -3.87 7.64
N VAL A 53 -1.79 -3.64 8.17
CA VAL A 53 -0.57 -4.27 7.63
C VAL A 53 -0.48 -5.76 7.95
N GLN A 54 -1.04 -6.21 9.08
CA GLN A 54 -1.09 -7.64 9.42
C GLN A 54 -1.99 -8.45 8.48
N CYS A 55 -2.95 -7.82 7.81
CA CYS A 55 -3.88 -8.51 6.91
C CYS A 55 -3.26 -9.03 5.60
N SER A 56 -2.03 -8.65 5.22
CA SER A 56 -1.48 -8.92 3.88
C SER A 56 -0.29 -9.85 3.81
N THR A 57 0.51 -9.94 4.87
CA THR A 57 1.83 -10.55 4.71
C THR A 57 1.71 -12.05 4.50
N PHE A 58 1.13 -12.82 5.42
CA PHE A 58 1.10 -14.28 5.28
C PHE A 58 0.01 -14.87 6.17
N ARG A 59 -1.21 -14.99 5.63
CA ARG A 59 -2.32 -15.89 6.06
C ARG A 59 -2.69 -16.05 7.56
N ASP A 60 -2.09 -15.30 8.48
CA ASP A 60 -2.44 -15.29 9.90
C ASP A 60 -2.74 -13.87 10.36
N CYS A 61 -4.03 -13.59 10.55
CA CYS A 61 -4.49 -12.40 11.26
C CYS A 61 -4.36 -12.56 12.79
N SER A 62 -3.78 -13.66 13.28
CA SER A 62 -3.63 -13.96 14.70
C SER A 62 -2.26 -13.57 15.21
N GLY A 63 -2.12 -12.28 15.55
CA GLY A 63 -1.30 -11.75 16.63
C GLY A 63 0.17 -12.20 16.79
N ASN A 64 1.08 -11.24 16.66
CA ASN A 64 1.85 -10.78 17.84
C ASN A 64 2.59 -9.48 17.54
N GLY A 65 2.27 -8.44 18.34
CA GLY A 65 3.10 -7.26 18.57
C GLY A 65 3.51 -6.46 17.35
N THR A 66 2.64 -5.58 16.85
CA THR A 66 3.12 -4.41 16.12
C THR A 66 4.05 -3.61 17.04
N LYS A 67 5.35 -3.67 16.78
CA LYS A 67 6.34 -2.89 17.55
C LYS A 67 5.91 -1.41 17.52
N PRO A 68 5.89 -0.71 18.67
CA PRO A 68 5.48 0.68 18.72
C PRO A 68 6.41 1.49 17.82
N VAL A 69 5.83 2.09 16.78
CA VAL A 69 6.54 2.97 15.85
C VAL A 69 6.07 4.40 16.11
N PRO A 70 6.98 5.39 16.16
CA PRO A 70 6.57 6.78 16.27
C PRO A 70 5.68 7.16 15.08
N VAL A 71 4.43 7.53 15.37
CA VAL A 71 3.42 7.98 14.39
C VAL A 71 3.97 9.07 13.48
N ALA A 72 4.76 9.99 14.04
CA ALA A 72 5.40 11.05 13.30
C ALA A 72 6.36 10.53 12.22
N ARG A 73 7.14 9.48 12.50
CA ARG A 73 8.09 8.91 11.53
C ARG A 73 7.38 8.22 10.37
N VAL A 74 6.33 7.46 10.65
CA VAL A 74 5.52 6.84 9.59
C VAL A 74 4.84 7.92 8.75
N TRP A 75 4.29 8.96 9.39
CA TRP A 75 3.67 10.08 8.68
C TRP A 75 4.66 10.83 7.78
N SER A 76 5.83 11.20 8.31
CA SER A 76 6.89 11.84 7.52
C SER A 76 7.31 10.96 6.36
N ARG A 77 7.44 9.64 6.58
CA ARG A 77 7.79 8.71 5.51
C ARG A 77 6.74 8.65 4.39
N LEU A 78 5.46 8.65 4.74
CA LEU A 78 4.38 8.70 3.74
C LEU A 78 4.42 9.99 2.93
N LEU A 79 4.75 11.11 3.56
CA LEU A 79 4.92 12.40 2.89
C LEU A 79 6.14 12.40 1.96
N GLU A 80 7.28 11.92 2.43
CA GLU A 80 8.50 11.78 1.62
C GLU A 80 8.27 10.91 0.40
N MET A 81 7.67 9.73 0.58
CA MET A 81 7.39 8.80 -0.53
C MET A 81 6.50 9.42 -1.61
N ALA A 82 5.63 10.37 -1.24
CA ALA A 82 4.72 11.06 -2.13
C ALA A 82 5.29 12.36 -2.71
N ASP A 83 6.55 12.71 -2.41
CA ASP A 83 7.15 14.02 -2.71
C ASP A 83 6.35 15.20 -2.10
N MET A 84 5.73 14.97 -0.95
CA MET A 84 4.91 15.94 -0.21
C MET A 84 5.53 16.36 1.12
N ALA A 85 6.86 16.38 1.23
CA ALA A 85 7.54 16.82 2.46
C ALA A 85 7.24 18.30 2.80
N ASP A 86 6.95 19.13 1.79
CA ASP A 86 6.49 20.51 1.96
C ASP A 86 5.07 20.57 2.60
N ALA A 87 4.89 21.46 3.58
CA ALA A 87 3.62 21.70 4.24
C ALA A 87 2.54 22.30 3.30
N GLY A 88 2.92 23.01 2.24
CA GLY A 88 2.04 23.56 1.22
C GLY A 88 1.66 22.57 0.11
N ALA A 89 2.35 21.43 -0.01
CA ALA A 89 2.05 20.43 -1.03
C ALA A 89 0.69 19.75 -0.78
N ASN A 90 -0.22 19.88 -1.73
CA ASN A 90 -1.58 19.31 -1.66
C ASN A 90 -1.76 18.05 -2.51
N ALA A 91 -0.85 17.78 -3.45
CA ALA A 91 -0.85 16.60 -4.29
C ALA A 91 0.57 16.05 -4.42
N GLY A 92 0.67 14.74 -4.60
CA GLY A 92 1.91 14.00 -4.72
C GLY A 92 1.70 12.68 -5.45
N THR A 93 2.80 11.99 -5.74
CA THR A 93 2.75 10.70 -6.46
C THR A 93 3.76 9.73 -5.89
N ILE A 94 3.37 8.47 -5.75
CA ILE A 94 4.27 7.37 -5.40
C ILE A 94 4.32 6.40 -6.58
N ARG A 95 5.52 5.96 -6.96
CA ARG A 95 5.71 4.91 -7.97
C ARG A 95 6.29 3.67 -7.33
N ILE A 96 5.62 2.53 -7.53
CA ILE A 96 6.07 1.24 -6.98
C ILE A 96 6.27 0.25 -8.14
N LYS A 97 7.43 -0.39 -8.16
CA LYS A 97 7.80 -1.45 -9.11
C LYS A 97 8.02 -2.75 -8.36
N GLN A 98 7.18 -3.76 -8.58
CA GLN A 98 7.23 -5.02 -7.83
C GLN A 98 7.97 -6.11 -8.62
N ARG A 99 9.32 -6.02 -8.67
CA ARG A 99 10.20 -6.91 -9.47
C ARG A 99 10.40 -8.32 -8.91
N GLY A 100 10.13 -8.53 -7.62
CA GLY A 100 10.36 -9.82 -6.94
C GLY A 100 9.14 -10.75 -6.85
N ARG A 101 7.98 -10.35 -7.37
CA ARG A 101 6.78 -11.18 -7.39
C ARG A 101 6.21 -11.23 -8.79
N TYR A 102 5.62 -12.38 -9.14
CA TYR A 102 4.92 -12.55 -10.41
C TYR A 102 3.41 -12.34 -10.23
N PRO A 103 2.75 -11.62 -11.16
CA PRO A 103 3.35 -10.85 -12.27
C PRO A 103 4.14 -9.64 -11.80
N TYR A 104 5.11 -9.21 -12.61
CA TYR A 104 5.74 -7.92 -12.39
C TYR A 104 4.68 -6.83 -12.58
N THR A 105 4.54 -5.94 -11.60
CA THR A 105 3.60 -4.84 -11.68
C THR A 105 4.27 -3.50 -11.44
N GLU A 106 3.82 -2.50 -12.19
CA GLU A 106 4.15 -1.10 -11.95
C GLU A 106 2.86 -0.35 -11.58
N TRP A 107 2.93 0.39 -10.48
CA TRP A 107 1.81 1.14 -9.93
C TRP A 107 2.16 2.61 -9.76
N THR A 108 1.23 3.46 -10.14
CA THR A 108 1.21 4.89 -9.79
C THR A 108 0.13 5.12 -8.74
N ILE A 109 0.52 5.70 -7.62
CA ILE A 109 -0.37 6.04 -6.52
C ILE A 109 -0.45 7.56 -6.45
N ALA A 110 -1.60 8.10 -6.86
CA ALA A 110 -1.88 9.52 -6.66
C ALA A 110 -2.20 9.76 -5.19
N VAL A 111 -1.57 10.76 -4.59
CA VAL A 111 -1.75 11.14 -3.19
C VAL A 111 -2.31 12.56 -3.14
N THR A 112 -3.34 12.77 -2.32
CA THR A 112 -3.93 14.09 -2.09
C THR A 112 -4.00 14.37 -0.59
N ARG A 113 -3.49 15.52 -0.16
CA ARG A 113 -3.64 16.00 1.21
C ARG A 113 -4.95 16.76 1.33
N LYS A 114 -5.95 16.15 1.99
CA LYS A 114 -7.25 16.79 2.25
C LYS A 114 -7.24 17.68 3.48
N ALA A 115 -6.36 17.35 4.43
CA ALA A 115 -6.12 18.12 5.65
C ALA A 115 -4.68 17.85 6.13
N PRO A 116 -4.11 18.67 7.03
CA PRO A 116 -2.74 18.48 7.53
C PRO A 116 -2.45 17.08 8.13
N HIS A 117 -3.50 16.39 8.56
CA HIS A 117 -3.44 15.06 9.19
C HIS A 117 -4.18 13.99 8.37
N ARG A 118 -4.55 14.26 7.11
CA ARG A 118 -5.28 13.32 6.24
C ARG A 118 -4.73 13.29 4.82
N LEU A 119 -4.38 12.08 4.37
CA LEU A 119 -3.96 11.76 3.01
C LEU A 119 -4.96 10.80 2.38
N ASP A 120 -5.33 11.05 1.13
CA ASP A 120 -6.12 10.14 0.30
C ASP A 120 -5.20 9.56 -0.78
N PHE A 121 -5.28 8.24 -0.98
CA PHE A 121 -4.49 7.48 -1.94
C PHE A 121 -5.40 6.88 -3.00
N ARG A 122 -4.98 6.98 -4.26
CA ARG A 122 -5.66 6.36 -5.40
C ARG A 122 -4.65 5.58 -6.23
N LEU A 123 -4.85 4.27 -6.31
CA LEU A 123 -3.94 3.33 -6.92
C LEU A 123 -4.35 3.09 -8.37
N THR A 124 -3.39 3.26 -9.28
CA THR A 124 -3.53 2.95 -10.70
C THR A 124 -2.48 1.93 -11.07
N LEU A 125 -2.94 0.83 -11.69
CA LEU A 125 -2.06 -0.20 -12.23
C LEU A 125 -1.65 0.21 -13.64
N ASP A 126 -0.39 0.59 -13.81
CA ASP A 126 0.11 1.13 -15.07
C ASP A 126 0.52 0.01 -16.02
N ARG A 127 1.21 -0.99 -15.49
CA ARG A 127 1.75 -2.10 -16.27
C ARG A 127 1.66 -3.41 -15.50
N VAL A 128 1.31 -4.47 -16.23
CA VAL A 128 1.46 -5.86 -15.81
C VAL A 128 2.38 -6.53 -16.83
N ASP A 129 3.48 -7.09 -16.37
CA ASP A 129 4.35 -7.90 -17.21
C ASP A 129 4.28 -9.36 -16.76
N THR A 130 3.80 -10.19 -17.68
CA THR A 130 3.61 -11.62 -17.48
C THR A 130 4.62 -12.46 -18.25
N SER A 131 5.60 -11.83 -18.91
CA SER A 131 6.59 -12.50 -19.78
C SER A 131 7.58 -13.36 -19.00
N ILE A 132 7.75 -13.12 -17.70
CA ILE A 132 8.57 -13.92 -16.80
C ILE A 132 7.75 -15.13 -16.32
N SER A 133 8.24 -16.35 -16.43
CA SER A 133 7.53 -17.57 -16.01
C SER A 133 7.16 -17.56 -14.52
N LYS A 134 5.93 -17.99 -14.17
CA LYS A 134 5.39 -18.11 -12.80
C LYS A 134 6.41 -18.79 -11.85
N PRO A 135 6.83 -18.18 -10.74
CA PRO A 135 7.08 -18.92 -9.52
C PRO A 135 5.74 -19.45 -8.98
N ALA A 136 5.74 -20.61 -8.33
CA ALA A 136 4.56 -21.43 -7.99
C ALA A 136 3.54 -20.82 -6.98
N GLY A 137 3.41 -19.49 -6.84
CA GLY A 137 2.63 -18.84 -5.77
C GLY A 137 1.73 -17.64 -6.14
N GLY A 138 1.52 -17.30 -7.41
CA GLY A 138 0.88 -16.04 -7.84
C GLY A 138 -0.60 -16.08 -8.26
N GLU A 139 -1.38 -17.10 -7.92
CA GLU A 139 -2.72 -17.30 -8.54
C GLU A 139 -3.77 -16.23 -8.25
N ARG A 140 -3.74 -15.59 -7.07
CA ARG A 140 -4.81 -14.66 -6.66
C ARG A 140 -4.74 -13.30 -7.36
N LEU A 141 -3.54 -12.74 -7.50
CA LEU A 141 -3.33 -11.52 -8.28
C LEU A 141 -3.67 -11.76 -9.76
N TRP A 142 -3.39 -12.97 -10.27
CA TRP A 142 -3.84 -13.40 -11.59
C TRP A 142 -5.36 -13.42 -11.74
N ARG A 143 -6.10 -13.98 -10.79
CA ARG A 143 -7.58 -13.95 -10.85
C ARG A 143 -8.13 -12.53 -10.82
N ALA A 144 -7.59 -11.65 -9.97
CA ALA A 144 -8.03 -10.26 -9.89
C ALA A 144 -7.74 -9.46 -11.19
N ILE A 145 -6.58 -9.68 -11.81
CA ILE A 145 -6.20 -9.06 -13.09
C ILE A 145 -7.02 -9.64 -14.25
N ALA A 146 -7.21 -10.96 -14.30
CA ALA A 146 -7.99 -11.63 -15.34
C ALA A 146 -9.46 -11.19 -15.31
N SER A 147 -10.08 -11.07 -14.13
CA SER A 147 -11.46 -10.58 -13.99
C SER A 147 -11.63 -9.14 -14.49
N ARG A 148 -10.61 -8.26 -14.32
CA ARG A 148 -10.64 -6.89 -14.86
C ARG A 148 -10.46 -6.85 -16.37
N ARG A 149 -9.67 -7.77 -16.94
CA ARG A 149 -9.49 -7.87 -18.40
C ARG A 149 -10.75 -8.38 -19.10
N ALA A 150 -11.45 -9.35 -18.50
CA ALA A 150 -12.73 -9.87 -19.01
C ALA A 150 -13.83 -8.80 -19.06
N LEU A 151 -13.88 -7.88 -18.09
CA LEU A 151 -14.82 -6.75 -18.06
C LEU A 151 -14.53 -5.68 -19.11
N ARG A 152 -13.33 -5.65 -19.69
CA ARG A 152 -12.92 -4.66 -20.69
C ARG A 152 -13.11 -5.15 -22.12
N THR A 153 -13.28 -6.45 -22.33
CA THR A 153 -13.52 -7.09 -23.65
C THR A 153 -15.00 -7.46 -23.88
N SER A 154 -15.87 -7.19 -22.91
CA SER A 154 -17.32 -7.43 -22.99
C SER A 154 -18.14 -6.15 -23.20
N ARG A 155 -17.49 -5.09 -23.73
CA ARG A 155 -18.12 -3.88 -24.26
C ARG A 155 -17.91 -3.78 -25.74
#